data_AF-A0A7C5EET5-F1
#
_entry.id   AF-A0A7C5EET5-F1
#
_cell.length_a   1.000
_cell.length_b   1.000
_cell.length_c   1.000
_cell.angle_alpha   90.00
_cell.angle_beta   90.00
_cell.angle_gamma   90.00
#
_symmetry.space_group_name_H-M   'P 1'
#
loop_
_entity.id
_entity.type
_entity.pdbx_description
1 polymer ?
#
loop_
_entity_poly.entity_id
_entity_poly.type
_entity_poly.pdbx_seq_one_letter_code
_entity_poly.pdbx_strand_id
1 'polypeptide(L)'
;MSNLWKTLAAAAVLAATLQAQNGTLSQTNDSTNVITGTSIACTFTNPAGALTGTGDGSYWRSYNLIAENVFFNVDITQVTFGVEQAIGPAGSGSQPITINIYQDPNPDPTMMTINTGTLNLVHTQTFTLNDTANQVISVPLTSQPSFIATDTIVVEIHAADSSAQGGIFFIGANNLGETAPSYFTSVACGITAPTTYPAINPTFTTVHVILDMDWIVTGSQLNYPGSGEDLDLFTSVGMGALPSGGVTFDVKQVAPGDILNVLMVSQNGTYDFMPPILVGELFTTGSPPVGPAAPFDAVHFNPTSPNLFPIIVGNTPSPLGFQEVLLPGGNLHVFVIPPALSGMSFIMQALVTDSAATNGFFAITDGHEIQFL
;
A
#
# COMPACT_ATOMS: atom_id res chain seq x y z
N MET A 1 -38.12 19.33 44.71
CA MET A 1 -36.94 18.62 45.25
C MET A 1 -37.21 17.13 44.99
N SER A 2 -36.50 16.35 44.17
CA SER A 2 -35.20 16.49 43.52
C SER A 2 -35.14 15.48 42.36
N ASN A 3 -35.03 15.98 41.13
CA ASN A 3 -34.62 15.21 39.95
C ASN A 3 -33.10 15.07 40.00
N LEU A 4 -32.54 13.88 40.24
CA LEU A 4 -31.07 13.75 40.24
C LEU A 4 -30.55 12.31 40.16
N TRP A 5 -30.96 11.53 39.15
CA TRP A 5 -30.20 10.34 38.74
C TRP A 5 -29.98 10.42 37.23
N LYS A 6 -28.99 11.24 36.84
CA LYS A 6 -28.41 11.28 35.50
C LYS A 6 -27.51 10.06 35.35
N THR A 7 -27.87 9.16 34.45
CA THR A 7 -26.98 8.13 33.91
C THR A 7 -25.86 8.85 33.16
N LEU A 8 -24.66 8.88 33.73
CA LEU A 8 -23.44 9.07 32.95
C LEU A 8 -23.21 7.75 32.20
N ALA A 9 -23.74 7.62 30.99
CA ALA A 9 -23.16 6.73 30.01
C ALA A 9 -21.93 7.46 29.47
N ALA A 10 -20.75 6.95 29.82
CA ALA A 10 -19.49 7.41 29.25
C ALA A 10 -19.56 7.20 27.74
N ALA A 11 -19.67 8.29 26.98
CA ALA A 11 -19.32 8.30 25.58
C ALA A 11 -17.79 8.10 25.51
N ALA A 12 -17.36 6.84 25.47
CA ALA A 12 -16.05 6.52 24.96
C ALA A 12 -16.11 6.80 23.46
N VAL A 13 -15.74 8.04 23.08
CA VAL A 13 -15.37 8.36 21.72
C VAL A 13 -14.19 7.45 21.40
N LEU A 14 -14.44 6.36 20.67
CA LEU A 14 -13.37 5.63 20.01
C LEU A 14 -12.80 6.60 18.98
N ALA A 15 -11.70 7.26 19.35
CA ALA A 15 -10.79 7.83 18.36
C ALA A 15 -10.16 6.63 17.64
N ALA A 16 -10.85 6.14 16.60
CA ALA A 16 -10.25 5.23 15.65
C ALA A 16 -9.11 6.01 14.97
N THR A 17 -7.88 5.64 15.28
CA THR A 17 -6.70 6.14 14.58
C THR A 17 -6.85 5.79 13.11
N LEU A 18 -6.85 6.80 12.24
CA LEU A 18 -6.66 6.65 10.79
C LEU A 18 -5.52 5.66 10.57
N GLN A 19 -5.81 4.46 10.05
CA GLN A 19 -4.77 3.64 9.47
C GLN A 19 -4.68 4.03 8.00
N ALA A 20 -3.64 4.78 7.65
CA ALA A 20 -3.26 4.92 6.25
C ALA A 20 -3.07 3.52 5.67
N GLN A 21 -3.71 3.22 4.52
CA GLN A 21 -3.43 2.00 3.80
C GLN A 21 -1.93 1.97 3.50
N ASN A 22 -1.28 0.93 4.01
CA ASN A 22 0.15 0.71 3.90
C ASN A 22 0.41 -0.71 3.40
N GLY A 23 1.61 -0.92 2.90
CA GLY A 23 2.07 -2.24 2.51
C GLY A 23 3.58 -2.24 2.30
N THR A 24 4.08 -3.39 1.90
CA THR A 24 5.50 -3.62 1.64
C THR A 24 5.66 -4.18 0.24
N LEU A 25 6.56 -3.59 -0.54
CA LEU A 25 7.07 -4.17 -1.78
C LEU A 25 8.20 -5.12 -1.40
N SER A 26 7.98 -6.43 -1.55
CA SER A 26 8.97 -7.48 -1.29
C SER A 26 8.98 -8.49 -2.42
N GLN A 27 10.18 -8.86 -2.85
CA GLN A 27 10.41 -9.89 -3.87
C GLN A 27 11.19 -11.08 -3.32
N THR A 28 11.49 -11.10 -2.03
CA THR A 28 12.04 -12.26 -1.33
C THR A 28 10.91 -13.02 -0.64
N ASN A 29 10.92 -14.34 -0.68
CA ASN A 29 9.90 -15.14 0.00
C ASN A 29 10.03 -15.09 1.54
N ASP A 30 11.19 -14.67 2.05
CA ASP A 30 11.45 -14.42 3.46
C ASP A 30 12.26 -13.13 3.60
N SER A 31 11.63 -12.08 4.12
CA SER A 31 12.23 -10.77 4.36
C SER A 31 12.89 -10.63 5.73
N THR A 32 12.85 -11.67 6.56
CA THR A 32 13.23 -11.60 7.98
C THR A 32 14.49 -12.37 8.31
N ASN A 33 14.80 -13.41 7.52
CA ASN A 33 15.87 -14.34 7.81
C ASN A 33 17.08 -14.14 6.89
N VAL A 34 18.15 -13.57 7.44
CA VAL A 34 19.46 -13.49 6.77
C VAL A 34 20.23 -14.79 7.01
N ILE A 35 20.61 -15.49 5.95
CA ILE A 35 21.36 -16.75 6.02
C ILE A 35 22.84 -16.46 5.74
N THR A 36 23.70 -16.67 6.75
CA THR A 36 25.15 -16.49 6.62
C THR A 36 25.73 -17.33 5.50
N GLY A 37 26.67 -16.76 4.74
CA GLY A 37 27.36 -17.42 3.62
C GLY A 37 26.56 -17.46 2.32
N THR A 38 25.41 -16.78 2.25
CA THR A 38 24.65 -16.63 1.00
C THR A 38 24.99 -15.34 0.26
N SER A 39 25.55 -14.37 0.97
CA SER A 39 25.79 -13.03 0.45
C SER A 39 27.01 -12.97 -0.46
N ILE A 40 26.96 -12.09 -1.45
CA ILE A 40 28.04 -11.87 -2.40
C ILE A 40 28.43 -10.39 -2.36
N ALA A 41 29.72 -10.13 -2.18
CA ALA A 41 30.31 -8.81 -2.21
C ALA A 41 31.65 -8.85 -2.97
N CYS A 42 32.15 -7.68 -3.39
CA CYS A 42 33.49 -7.60 -3.94
C CYS A 42 34.51 -7.62 -2.81
N THR A 43 35.28 -8.71 -2.66
CA THR A 43 36.15 -8.93 -1.51
C THR A 43 37.63 -8.85 -1.89
N PHE A 44 38.44 -8.36 -0.95
CA PHE A 44 39.90 -8.34 -1.06
C PHE A 44 40.49 -9.20 0.04
N THR A 45 41.53 -9.96 -0.30
CA THR A 45 42.24 -10.82 0.64
C THR A 45 43.73 -10.53 0.64
N ASN A 46 44.38 -10.75 1.78
CA ASN A 46 45.84 -10.72 1.83
C ASN A 46 46.45 -12.00 1.21
N PRO A 47 47.78 -12.08 1.02
CA PRO A 47 48.42 -13.29 0.49
C PRO A 47 48.22 -14.57 1.32
N ALA A 48 47.79 -14.44 2.59
CA ALA A 48 47.42 -15.57 3.45
C ALA A 48 45.94 -15.98 3.32
N GLY A 49 45.18 -15.34 2.43
CA GLY A 49 43.76 -15.62 2.16
C GLY A 49 42.80 -15.01 3.17
N ALA A 50 43.25 -14.19 4.11
CA ALA A 50 42.36 -13.53 5.06
C ALA A 50 41.69 -12.32 4.41
N LEU A 51 40.37 -12.17 4.63
CA LEU A 51 39.59 -11.01 4.21
C LEU A 51 40.19 -9.73 4.81
N THR A 52 40.54 -8.78 3.95
CA THR A 52 41.07 -7.47 4.33
C THR A 52 40.09 -6.34 4.10
N GLY A 53 38.98 -6.60 3.42
CA GLY A 53 37.89 -5.64 3.27
C GLY A 53 37.06 -5.88 2.00
N THR A 54 36.06 -5.04 1.79
CA THR A 54 35.20 -5.07 0.61
C THR A 54 35.34 -3.81 -0.23
N GLY A 55 35.30 -3.97 -1.55
CA GLY A 55 35.23 -2.87 -2.50
C GLY A 55 33.86 -2.20 -2.51
N ASP A 56 33.66 -1.28 -3.45
CA ASP A 56 32.33 -0.70 -3.68
C ASP A 56 31.33 -1.79 -4.07
N GLY A 57 30.08 -1.63 -3.64
CA GLY A 57 29.01 -2.54 -3.97
C GLY A 57 27.68 -1.81 -3.99
N SER A 58 26.93 -1.97 -5.08
CA SER A 58 25.52 -1.57 -5.13
C SER A 58 24.64 -2.79 -5.34
N TYR A 59 23.60 -2.88 -4.52
CA TYR A 59 22.65 -3.98 -4.47
C TYR A 59 21.28 -3.46 -4.88
N TRP A 60 20.67 -4.06 -5.89
CA TRP A 60 19.50 -3.48 -6.54
C TRP A 60 18.31 -4.42 -6.59
N ARG A 61 17.11 -3.82 -6.50
CA ARG A 61 15.81 -4.43 -6.79
C ARG A 61 14.99 -3.47 -7.67
N SER A 62 14.06 -4.03 -8.44
CA SER A 62 13.14 -3.28 -9.29
C SER A 62 11.71 -3.76 -9.06
N TYR A 63 10.79 -2.84 -8.80
CA TYR A 63 9.39 -3.12 -8.47
C TYR A 63 8.47 -2.41 -9.45
N ASN A 64 7.74 -3.17 -10.24
CA ASN A 64 6.67 -2.63 -11.05
C ASN A 64 5.38 -2.61 -10.22
N LEU A 65 4.86 -1.44 -9.88
CA LEU A 65 3.76 -1.33 -8.91
C LEU A 65 2.52 -2.14 -9.31
N ILE A 66 2.12 -2.12 -10.58
CA ILE A 66 1.00 -2.95 -11.08
C ILE A 66 1.29 -4.45 -10.92
N ALA A 67 2.51 -4.90 -11.25
CA ALA A 67 2.90 -6.30 -11.09
C ALA A 67 2.95 -6.73 -9.61
N GLU A 68 3.22 -5.80 -8.71
CA GLU A 68 3.18 -5.98 -7.26
C GLU A 68 1.76 -5.81 -6.67
N ASN A 69 0.73 -5.71 -7.51
CA ASN A 69 -0.67 -5.48 -7.13
C ASN A 69 -0.93 -4.15 -6.39
N VAL A 70 -0.12 -3.13 -6.68
CA VAL A 70 -0.28 -1.75 -6.21
C VAL A 70 -0.85 -0.91 -7.35
N PHE A 71 -2.14 -0.58 -7.26
CA PHE A 71 -2.91 0.09 -8.33
C PHE A 71 -3.23 1.56 -8.04
N PHE A 72 -2.60 2.14 -7.03
CA PHE A 72 -2.77 3.52 -6.61
C PHE A 72 -1.40 4.19 -6.44
N ASN A 73 -1.41 5.51 -6.30
CA ASN A 73 -0.20 6.27 -6.07
C ASN A 73 0.31 6.00 -4.65
N VAL A 74 1.61 5.92 -4.46
CA VAL A 74 2.23 5.56 -3.18
C VAL A 74 3.41 6.45 -2.82
N ASP A 75 3.51 6.78 -1.54
CA ASP A 75 4.66 7.43 -0.92
C ASP A 75 5.50 6.34 -0.25
N ILE A 76 6.77 6.23 -0.63
CA ILE A 76 7.70 5.31 0.03
C ILE A 76 8.11 5.90 1.37
N THR A 77 7.99 5.13 2.44
CA THR A 77 8.20 5.59 3.82
C THR A 77 9.47 5.04 4.45
N GLN A 78 9.88 3.85 4.04
CA GLN A 78 10.98 3.12 4.64
C GLN A 78 11.60 2.17 3.63
N VAL A 79 12.91 1.98 3.74
CA VAL A 79 13.62 0.89 3.05
C VAL A 79 14.13 -0.08 4.09
N THR A 80 13.87 -1.37 3.88
CA THR A 80 14.30 -2.46 4.75
C THR A 80 15.27 -3.34 3.97
N PHE A 81 16.42 -3.68 4.55
CA PHE A 81 17.39 -4.56 3.90
C PHE A 81 18.13 -5.44 4.89
N GLY A 82 18.57 -6.61 4.43
CA GLY A 82 19.39 -7.52 5.23
C GLY A 82 20.84 -7.05 5.33
N VAL A 83 21.51 -7.42 6.41
CA VAL A 83 22.95 -7.31 6.60
C VAL A 83 23.47 -8.65 7.10
N GLU A 84 24.28 -9.33 6.27
CA GLU A 84 24.99 -10.53 6.72
C GLU A 84 26.16 -10.12 7.64
N GLN A 85 26.94 -9.13 7.21
CA GLN A 85 28.04 -8.60 8.00
C GLN A 85 28.36 -7.15 7.62
N ALA A 86 28.46 -6.28 8.62
CA ALA A 86 28.99 -4.94 8.52
C ALA A 86 30.06 -4.73 9.59
N ILE A 87 31.27 -4.38 9.17
CA ILE A 87 32.35 -3.95 10.05
C ILE A 87 32.89 -2.66 9.43
N GLY A 88 32.81 -1.56 10.17
CA GLY A 88 33.34 -0.28 9.74
C GLY A 88 34.87 -0.31 9.58
N PRO A 89 35.44 0.65 8.83
CA PRO A 89 36.88 0.87 8.76
C PRO A 89 37.57 0.81 10.14
N ALA A 90 38.83 0.39 10.18
CA ALA A 90 39.56 0.14 11.42
C ALA A 90 39.39 1.26 12.47
N GLY A 91 38.75 0.93 13.59
CA GLY A 91 38.52 1.84 14.72
C GLY A 91 37.30 2.76 14.61
N SER A 92 36.48 2.66 13.56
CA SER A 92 35.27 3.48 13.39
C SER A 92 34.01 2.89 14.05
N GLY A 93 33.89 1.56 14.10
CA GLY A 93 32.70 0.85 14.60
C GLY A 93 31.41 1.07 13.79
N SER A 94 31.52 1.74 12.63
CA SER A 94 30.39 2.04 11.74
C SER A 94 30.87 2.46 10.34
N GLN A 95 29.98 2.40 9.35
CA GLN A 95 30.25 2.85 7.99
C GLN A 95 29.01 3.50 7.34
N PRO A 96 29.19 4.48 6.44
CA PRO A 96 28.07 5.08 5.72
C PRO A 96 27.54 4.11 4.65
N ILE A 97 26.23 4.00 4.57
CA ILE A 97 25.51 3.31 3.51
C ILE A 97 24.54 4.30 2.88
N THR A 98 24.45 4.30 1.55
CA THR A 98 23.56 5.20 0.81
C THR A 98 22.40 4.40 0.23
N ILE A 99 21.19 4.89 0.45
CA ILE A 99 19.96 4.42 -0.17
C ILE A 99 19.68 5.36 -1.33
N ASN A 100 19.51 4.83 -2.53
CA ASN A 100 19.00 5.58 -3.67
C ASN A 100 17.70 4.93 -4.16
N ILE A 101 16.72 5.76 -4.48
CA ILE A 101 15.44 5.33 -5.06
C ILE A 101 15.26 6.08 -6.36
N TYR A 102 14.99 5.33 -7.41
CA TYR A 102 14.84 5.80 -8.77
C TYR A 102 13.47 5.44 -9.33
N GLN A 103 13.00 6.24 -10.28
CA GLN A 103 11.95 5.86 -11.22
C GLN A 103 12.64 5.34 -12.48
N ASP A 104 12.21 4.17 -12.97
CA ASP A 104 12.61 3.67 -14.28
C ASP A 104 11.57 4.07 -15.34
N PRO A 105 11.88 5.01 -16.24
CA PRO A 105 10.95 5.43 -17.29
C PRO A 105 10.83 4.42 -18.44
N ASN A 106 11.75 3.44 -18.54
CA ASN A 106 11.75 2.43 -19.61
C ASN A 106 12.04 1.03 -19.03
N PRO A 107 11.18 0.53 -18.13
CA PRO A 107 11.43 -0.74 -17.46
C PRO A 107 11.41 -1.90 -18.46
N ASP A 108 12.34 -2.82 -18.29
CA ASP A 108 12.31 -4.11 -18.99
C ASP A 108 11.08 -4.89 -18.52
N PRO A 109 10.13 -5.25 -19.40
CA PRO A 109 8.92 -5.97 -19.00
C PRO A 109 9.20 -7.37 -18.45
N THR A 110 10.40 -7.92 -18.69
CA THR A 110 10.82 -9.20 -18.08
C THR A 110 11.47 -9.02 -16.72
N MET A 111 11.75 -7.78 -16.30
CA MET A 111 12.43 -7.44 -15.05
C MET A 111 13.76 -8.20 -14.90
N MET A 112 14.46 -8.44 -16.02
CA MET A 112 15.75 -9.14 -16.08
C MET A 112 16.95 -8.20 -16.27
N THR A 113 16.68 -6.91 -16.52
CA THR A 113 17.71 -5.89 -16.70
C THR A 113 17.32 -4.58 -16.02
N ILE A 114 18.32 -3.84 -15.52
CA ILE A 114 18.18 -2.47 -15.03
C ILE A 114 19.17 -1.60 -15.82
N ASN A 115 18.66 -0.62 -16.56
CA ASN A 115 19.50 0.32 -17.30
C ASN A 115 19.75 1.58 -16.49
N THR A 116 20.87 1.61 -15.76
CA THR A 116 21.24 2.75 -14.91
C THR A 116 21.40 4.06 -15.68
N GLY A 117 21.65 4.02 -16.99
CA GLY A 117 21.79 5.21 -17.82
C GLY A 117 20.48 5.95 -18.11
N THR A 118 19.32 5.34 -17.81
CA THR A 118 17.99 5.93 -18.04
C THR A 118 17.21 6.18 -16.76
N LEU A 119 17.74 5.79 -15.60
CA LEU A 119 17.05 5.95 -14.32
C LEU A 119 16.98 7.42 -13.90
N ASN A 120 15.82 7.83 -13.38
CA ASN A 120 15.62 9.13 -12.76
C ASN A 120 15.76 9.00 -11.24
N LEU A 121 16.79 9.59 -10.64
CA LEU A 121 16.94 9.60 -9.18
C LEU A 121 15.85 10.46 -8.54
N VAL A 122 15.02 9.84 -7.69
CA VAL A 122 13.91 10.49 -6.98
C VAL A 122 14.27 10.81 -5.54
N HIS A 123 15.03 9.92 -4.89
CA HIS A 123 15.45 10.10 -3.49
C HIS A 123 16.85 9.53 -3.26
N THR A 124 17.63 10.20 -2.41
CA THR A 124 18.92 9.71 -1.92
C THR A 124 19.06 10.06 -0.45
N GLN A 125 19.53 9.11 0.34
CA GLN A 125 19.78 9.29 1.76
C GLN A 125 20.95 8.42 2.21
N THR A 126 21.92 9.03 2.88
CA THR A 126 22.98 8.30 3.57
C THR A 126 22.59 8.10 5.02
N PHE A 127 22.80 6.90 5.55
CA PHE A 127 22.68 6.60 6.97
C PHE A 127 23.95 5.90 7.47
N THR A 128 24.20 5.98 8.78
CA THR A 128 25.33 5.34 9.42
C THR A 128 24.94 3.94 9.89
N LEU A 129 25.57 2.91 9.34
CA LEU A 129 25.40 1.53 9.77
C LEU A 129 26.48 1.18 10.80
N ASN A 130 26.08 0.88 12.02
CA ASN A 130 26.98 0.36 13.05
C ASN A 130 27.42 -1.07 12.72
N ASP A 131 28.54 -1.50 13.30
CA ASP A 131 28.99 -2.88 13.22
C ASP A 131 27.86 -3.84 13.64
N THR A 132 27.48 -4.74 12.74
CA THR A 132 26.38 -5.68 12.96
C THR A 132 26.56 -6.92 12.08
N ALA A 133 25.83 -8.00 12.41
CA ALA A 133 25.84 -9.23 11.63
C ALA A 133 24.50 -9.96 11.75
N ASN A 134 24.06 -10.55 10.64
CA ASN A 134 22.82 -11.32 10.50
C ASN A 134 21.58 -10.59 11.04
N GLN A 135 21.37 -9.35 10.58
CA GLN A 135 20.23 -8.53 11.00
C GLN A 135 19.52 -7.93 9.78
N VAL A 136 18.23 -7.69 9.93
CA VAL A 136 17.44 -6.88 9.00
C VAL A 136 17.36 -5.46 9.57
N ILE A 137 17.69 -4.48 8.74
CA ILE A 137 17.77 -3.08 9.10
C ILE A 137 16.66 -2.32 8.37
N SER A 138 15.88 -1.57 9.13
CA SER A 138 14.81 -0.70 8.61
C SER A 138 15.23 0.75 8.74
N VAL A 139 15.28 1.48 7.63
CA VAL A 139 15.69 2.88 7.58
C VAL A 139 14.51 3.74 7.10
N PRO A 140 13.87 4.51 8.00
CA PRO A 140 12.86 5.47 7.62
C PRO A 140 13.45 6.54 6.69
N LEU A 141 12.72 6.90 5.65
CA LEU A 141 13.12 7.95 4.72
C LEU A 141 12.81 9.33 5.30
N THR A 142 13.75 10.25 5.16
CA THR A 142 13.64 11.64 5.64
C THR A 142 12.65 12.48 4.83
N SER A 143 12.40 12.08 3.58
CA SER A 143 11.32 12.55 2.73
C SER A 143 10.69 11.34 2.07
N GLN A 144 9.37 11.33 1.90
CA GLN A 144 8.67 10.21 1.30
C GLN A 144 8.46 10.47 -0.20
N PRO A 145 9.27 9.87 -1.09
CA PRO A 145 9.09 10.07 -2.52
C PRO A 145 7.78 9.43 -2.99
N SER A 146 7.02 10.19 -3.78
CA SER A 146 5.74 9.76 -4.36
C SER A 146 5.94 9.11 -5.73
N PHE A 147 5.16 8.06 -5.99
CA PHE A 147 5.09 7.35 -7.25
C PHE A 147 3.64 7.17 -7.68
N ILE A 148 3.39 7.13 -8.98
CA ILE A 148 2.06 6.80 -9.51
C ILE A 148 1.94 5.30 -9.77
N ALA A 149 0.71 4.76 -9.75
CA ALA A 149 0.46 3.32 -9.87
C ALA A 149 1.16 2.62 -11.06
N THR A 150 1.40 3.33 -12.17
CA THR A 150 2.05 2.79 -13.37
C THR A 150 3.58 2.80 -13.31
N ASP A 151 4.18 3.37 -12.27
CA ASP A 151 5.63 3.51 -12.15
C ASP A 151 6.33 2.16 -11.87
N THR A 152 7.58 2.08 -12.30
CA THR A 152 8.54 1.09 -11.83
C THR A 152 9.58 1.76 -10.96
N ILE A 153 9.70 1.30 -9.73
CA ILE A 153 10.61 1.83 -8.71
C ILE A 153 11.86 0.94 -8.66
N VAL A 154 13.04 1.54 -8.80
CA VAL A 154 14.32 0.86 -8.60
C VAL A 154 14.94 1.35 -7.31
N VAL A 155 15.34 0.44 -6.42
CA VAL A 155 16.01 0.76 -5.16
C VAL A 155 17.42 0.20 -5.16
N GLU A 156 18.33 0.98 -4.60
CA GLU A 156 19.75 0.68 -4.48
C GLU A 156 20.20 0.86 -3.04
N ILE A 157 20.88 -0.15 -2.50
CA ILE A 157 21.75 -0.01 -1.34
C ILE A 157 23.18 0.08 -1.84
N HIS A 158 23.85 1.20 -1.61
CA HIS A 158 25.22 1.45 -2.01
C HIS A 158 26.16 1.50 -0.80
N ALA A 159 27.18 0.66 -0.83
CA ALA A 159 28.32 0.70 0.07
C ALA A 159 29.57 1.17 -0.69
N ALA A 160 30.22 2.21 -0.18
CA ALA A 160 31.46 2.73 -0.75
C ALA A 160 32.64 1.77 -0.52
N ASP A 161 33.67 1.87 -1.38
CA ASP A 161 34.91 1.11 -1.19
C ASP A 161 35.57 1.47 0.14
N SER A 162 35.70 0.46 1.00
CA SER A 162 36.35 0.55 2.31
C SER A 162 37.52 -0.45 2.45
N SER A 163 37.90 -1.11 1.34
CA SER A 163 38.89 -2.18 1.30
C SER A 163 40.25 -1.76 1.82
N ALA A 164 40.68 -0.53 1.52
CA ALA A 164 41.95 0.02 1.97
C ALA A 164 42.02 0.27 3.49
N GLN A 165 40.87 0.35 4.17
CA GLN A 165 40.78 0.69 5.59
C GLN A 165 40.27 -0.47 6.45
N GLY A 166 40.09 -1.66 5.89
CA GLY A 166 39.60 -2.81 6.64
C GLY A 166 38.08 -2.92 6.76
N GLY A 167 37.32 -2.06 6.08
CA GLY A 167 35.86 -2.10 6.14
C GLY A 167 35.30 -3.29 5.37
N ILE A 168 34.23 -3.88 5.91
CA ILE A 168 33.57 -5.07 5.37
C ILE A 168 32.07 -4.78 5.30
N PHE A 169 31.47 -5.00 4.14
CA PHE A 169 30.03 -4.99 3.96
C PHE A 169 29.56 -6.15 3.08
N PHE A 170 28.69 -6.99 3.63
CA PHE A 170 27.93 -8.00 2.91
C PHE A 170 26.44 -7.71 3.13
N ILE A 171 25.73 -7.41 2.03
CA ILE A 171 24.26 -7.31 2.04
C ILE A 171 23.69 -8.63 2.53
N GLY A 172 22.62 -8.63 3.31
CA GLY A 172 21.97 -9.86 3.76
C GLY A 172 21.13 -10.49 2.66
N ALA A 173 21.30 -11.80 2.47
CA ALA A 173 20.54 -12.60 1.54
C ALA A 173 20.05 -13.91 2.19
N ASN A 174 19.20 -14.64 1.48
CA ASN A 174 18.85 -16.02 1.79
C ASN A 174 18.64 -16.86 0.52
N ASN A 175 18.31 -18.14 0.70
CA ASN A 175 18.07 -19.12 -0.35
C ASN A 175 16.62 -19.65 -0.36
N LEU A 176 15.65 -18.85 0.12
CA LEU A 176 14.26 -19.28 0.33
C LEU A 176 13.35 -18.94 -0.87
N GLY A 177 13.94 -18.52 -1.98
CA GLY A 177 13.28 -18.12 -3.22
C GLY A 177 13.01 -16.61 -3.31
N GLU A 178 12.81 -16.16 -4.55
CA GLU A 178 12.43 -14.79 -4.89
C GLU A 178 11.40 -14.80 -6.04
N THR A 179 10.57 -13.77 -6.13
CA THR A 179 9.56 -13.60 -7.19
C THR A 179 10.11 -12.82 -8.39
N ALA A 180 11.19 -12.06 -8.20
CA ALA A 180 11.96 -11.40 -9.25
C ALA A 180 13.45 -11.38 -8.89
N PRO A 181 14.37 -11.15 -9.84
CA PRO A 181 15.81 -11.22 -9.59
C PRO A 181 16.36 -10.13 -8.65
N SER A 182 17.43 -10.47 -7.93
CA SER A 182 18.33 -9.50 -7.29
C SER A 182 19.51 -9.15 -8.21
N TYR A 183 20.02 -7.91 -8.14
CA TYR A 183 21.14 -7.46 -8.96
C TYR A 183 22.30 -6.92 -8.12
N PHE A 184 23.50 -7.01 -8.68
CA PHE A 184 24.71 -6.46 -8.08
C PHE A 184 25.55 -5.70 -9.10
N THR A 185 26.19 -4.62 -8.64
CA THR A 185 27.28 -3.93 -9.34
C THR A 185 28.43 -3.65 -8.41
N SER A 186 29.64 -3.65 -8.97
CA SER A 186 30.85 -3.26 -8.27
C SER A 186 31.93 -2.93 -9.30
N VAL A 187 32.40 -1.69 -9.30
CA VAL A 187 33.51 -1.26 -10.15
C VAL A 187 34.79 -2.00 -9.76
N ALA A 188 35.02 -2.20 -8.46
CA ALA A 188 36.14 -2.95 -7.92
C ALA A 188 36.24 -4.39 -8.46
N CYS A 189 35.10 -5.02 -8.78
CA CYS A 189 35.02 -6.37 -9.35
C CYS A 189 34.76 -6.40 -10.87
N GLY A 190 34.76 -5.25 -11.55
CA GLY A 190 34.53 -5.17 -13.00
C GLY A 190 33.08 -5.39 -13.44
N ILE A 191 32.12 -5.38 -12.51
CA ILE A 191 30.68 -5.54 -12.77
C ILE A 191 30.10 -4.13 -12.91
N THR A 192 30.15 -3.58 -14.12
CA THR A 192 29.88 -2.15 -14.39
C THR A 192 28.42 -1.82 -14.68
N ALA A 193 27.52 -2.81 -14.71
CA ALA A 193 26.08 -2.62 -14.89
C ALA A 193 25.32 -3.64 -14.04
N PRO A 194 24.11 -3.32 -13.53
CA PRO A 194 23.35 -4.24 -12.68
C PRO A 194 23.20 -5.60 -13.34
N THR A 195 23.81 -6.60 -12.72
CA THR A 195 23.86 -7.96 -13.25
C THR A 195 23.25 -8.88 -12.22
N THR A 196 22.38 -9.79 -12.65
CA THR A 196 21.77 -10.77 -11.75
C THR A 196 22.84 -11.72 -11.21
N TYR A 197 22.66 -12.22 -9.98
CA TYR A 197 23.64 -13.13 -9.37
C TYR A 197 23.97 -14.36 -10.23
N PRO A 198 23.00 -15.07 -10.85
CA PRO A 198 23.28 -16.18 -11.74
C PRO A 198 24.07 -15.78 -13.00
N ALA A 199 23.94 -14.54 -13.47
CA ALA A 199 24.68 -14.03 -14.63
C ALA A 199 26.11 -13.62 -14.26
N ILE A 200 26.37 -13.24 -13.00
CA ILE A 200 27.74 -13.03 -12.48
C ILE A 200 28.46 -14.37 -12.36
N ASN A 201 27.81 -15.35 -11.73
CA ASN A 201 28.32 -16.72 -11.65
C ASN A 201 27.13 -17.71 -11.61
N PRO A 202 27.10 -18.73 -12.49
CA PRO A 202 26.03 -19.72 -12.53
C PRO A 202 25.81 -20.50 -11.22
N THR A 203 26.74 -20.46 -10.26
CA THR A 203 26.54 -21.07 -8.93
C THR A 203 25.77 -20.18 -7.95
N PHE A 204 25.57 -18.91 -8.25
CA PHE A 204 24.87 -17.95 -7.38
C PHE A 204 23.35 -17.95 -7.64
N THR A 205 22.75 -19.12 -7.83
CA THR A 205 21.30 -19.27 -8.08
C THR A 205 20.43 -19.08 -6.85
N THR A 206 21.04 -19.04 -5.66
CA THR A 206 20.35 -18.99 -4.37
C THR A 206 20.74 -17.77 -3.55
N VAL A 207 21.12 -16.68 -4.24
CA VAL A 207 21.45 -15.40 -3.61
C VAL A 207 20.26 -14.47 -3.80
N HIS A 208 19.32 -14.52 -2.86
CA HIS A 208 18.12 -13.68 -2.86
C HIS A 208 18.32 -12.58 -1.83
N VAL A 209 18.61 -11.37 -2.30
CA VAL A 209 18.90 -10.23 -1.44
C VAL A 209 17.61 -9.76 -0.77
N ILE A 210 17.67 -9.57 0.55
CA ILE A 210 16.60 -8.93 1.30
C ILE A 210 16.76 -7.43 1.11
N LEU A 211 15.86 -6.85 0.33
CA LEU A 211 15.76 -5.43 0.07
C LEU A 211 14.29 -5.20 -0.25
N ASP A 212 13.60 -4.43 0.57
CA ASP A 212 12.15 -4.21 0.54
C ASP A 212 11.86 -2.72 0.77
N MET A 213 10.66 -2.28 0.39
CA MET A 213 10.20 -0.90 0.62
C MET A 213 8.81 -0.86 1.22
N ASP A 214 8.64 -0.14 2.32
CA ASP A 214 7.32 0.11 2.89
C ASP A 214 6.73 1.37 2.31
N TRP A 215 5.45 1.32 1.96
CA TRP A 215 4.73 2.41 1.32
C TRP A 215 3.43 2.72 2.05
N ILE A 216 2.95 3.95 1.83
CA ILE A 216 1.60 4.40 2.15
C ILE A 216 0.98 4.98 0.87
N VAL A 217 -0.34 5.06 0.76
CA VAL A 217 -0.98 5.73 -0.40
C VAL A 217 -0.60 7.22 -0.44
N THR A 218 -0.21 7.75 -1.60
CA THR A 218 0.16 9.17 -1.79
C THR A 218 -1.05 10.09 -1.66
N GLY A 219 -0.84 11.21 -0.99
CA GLY A 219 -1.88 12.19 -0.70
C GLY A 219 -2.69 11.76 0.51
N SER A 220 -3.40 12.69 1.14
CA SER A 220 -4.47 12.28 2.05
C SER A 220 -5.35 11.34 1.24
N GLN A 221 -5.38 10.05 1.62
CA GLN A 221 -6.46 9.14 1.25
C GLN A 221 -7.72 10.00 1.23
N LEU A 222 -8.42 10.04 0.09
CA LEU A 222 -9.72 10.70 0.04
C LEU A 222 -10.59 9.88 0.97
N ASN A 223 -10.50 10.20 2.25
CA ASN A 223 -11.39 9.68 3.24
C ASN A 223 -12.73 10.22 2.78
N TYR A 224 -13.65 9.31 2.57
CA TYR A 224 -15.02 9.64 2.34
C TYR A 224 -15.76 9.43 3.66
N PRO A 225 -15.42 10.16 4.74
CA PRO A 225 -16.05 9.90 6.02
C PRO A 225 -17.53 10.21 5.90
N GLY A 226 -18.34 9.33 6.49
CA GLY A 226 -19.75 9.55 6.71
C GLY A 226 -19.99 10.53 7.85
N SER A 227 -21.22 10.55 8.37
CA SER A 227 -21.56 11.36 9.54
C SER A 227 -21.03 10.78 10.86
N GLY A 228 -20.50 9.55 10.85
CA GLY A 228 -20.03 8.84 12.04
C GLY A 228 -21.18 8.38 12.96
N GLU A 229 -22.37 8.21 12.40
CA GLU A 229 -23.60 7.85 13.11
C GLU A 229 -23.91 6.36 12.99
N ASP A 230 -25.02 5.91 13.57
CA ASP A 230 -25.45 4.51 13.60
C ASP A 230 -26.01 4.02 12.23
N LEU A 231 -25.30 4.31 11.15
CA LEU A 231 -25.57 3.86 9.80
C LEU A 231 -24.25 3.46 9.16
N ASP A 232 -24.14 2.20 8.79
CA ASP A 232 -22.93 1.62 8.22
C ASP A 232 -23.18 0.99 6.86
N LEU A 233 -22.15 1.02 6.03
CA LEU A 233 -22.07 0.33 4.75
C LEU A 233 -20.99 -0.76 4.85
N PHE A 234 -21.31 -1.93 4.34
CA PHE A 234 -20.38 -3.06 4.26
C PHE A 234 -20.36 -3.57 2.84
N THR A 235 -19.18 -3.91 2.31
CA THR A 235 -19.07 -4.45 0.96
C THR A 235 -18.20 -5.71 0.90
N SER A 236 -18.47 -6.60 -0.05
CA SER A 236 -17.62 -7.75 -0.36
C SER A 236 -17.76 -8.16 -1.82
N VAL A 237 -16.73 -8.86 -2.33
CA VAL A 237 -16.69 -9.39 -3.69
C VAL A 237 -16.70 -10.91 -3.64
N GLY A 238 -17.51 -11.52 -4.49
CA GLY A 238 -17.66 -12.96 -4.61
C GLY A 238 -18.98 -13.48 -4.05
N MET A 239 -19.39 -14.64 -4.56
CA MET A 239 -20.62 -15.30 -4.15
C MET A 239 -20.53 -15.79 -2.70
N GLY A 240 -21.39 -15.28 -1.82
CA GLY A 240 -21.44 -15.68 -0.41
C GLY A 240 -20.33 -15.10 0.47
N ALA A 241 -19.53 -14.16 -0.07
CA ALA A 241 -18.57 -13.43 0.75
C ALA A 241 -19.30 -12.55 1.76
N LEU A 242 -18.96 -12.67 3.05
CA LEU A 242 -19.53 -11.82 4.08
C LEU A 242 -19.09 -10.36 3.87
N PRO A 243 -20.03 -9.41 3.75
CA PRO A 243 -19.70 -7.99 3.67
C PRO A 243 -18.80 -7.57 4.84
N SER A 244 -17.66 -6.97 4.53
CA SER A 244 -16.74 -6.38 5.51
C SER A 244 -16.94 -4.87 5.53
N GLY A 245 -16.80 -4.27 6.71
CA GLY A 245 -16.76 -2.82 6.85
C GLY A 245 -15.31 -2.40 6.93
N GLY A 246 -15.04 -1.17 6.52
CA GLY A 246 -13.78 -0.48 6.78
C GLY A 246 -14.14 0.94 7.15
N VAL A 247 -13.66 1.43 8.29
CA VAL A 247 -13.81 2.85 8.60
C VAL A 247 -13.04 3.66 7.56
N THR A 248 -13.59 4.81 7.19
CA THR A 248 -12.93 5.89 6.42
C THR A 248 -12.56 5.64 4.96
N PHE A 249 -12.56 4.38 4.45
CA PHE A 249 -12.43 4.03 3.03
C PHE A 249 -12.39 2.49 2.88
N ASP A 250 -13.30 1.90 2.11
CA ASP A 250 -13.22 0.48 1.74
C ASP A 250 -13.15 0.37 0.21
N VAL A 251 -12.01 -0.08 -0.31
CA VAL A 251 -11.81 -0.28 -1.76
C VAL A 251 -11.99 -1.75 -2.10
N LYS A 252 -12.90 -2.04 -3.02
CA LYS A 252 -13.09 -3.37 -3.58
C LYS A 252 -12.75 -3.38 -5.05
N GLN A 253 -11.85 -4.27 -5.44
CA GLN A 253 -11.58 -4.55 -6.84
C GLN A 253 -12.53 -5.62 -7.36
N VAL A 254 -13.11 -5.40 -8.53
CA VAL A 254 -14.07 -6.31 -9.15
C VAL A 254 -13.77 -6.49 -10.62
N ALA A 255 -13.89 -7.71 -11.11
CA ALA A 255 -13.84 -8.05 -12.52
C ALA A 255 -15.25 -8.20 -13.12
N PRO A 256 -15.40 -8.13 -14.45
CA PRO A 256 -16.66 -8.44 -15.11
C PRO A 256 -17.23 -9.80 -14.73
N GLY A 257 -18.50 -9.83 -14.32
CA GLY A 257 -19.19 -11.04 -13.87
C GLY A 257 -19.05 -11.33 -12.37
N ASP A 258 -18.20 -10.61 -11.65
CA ASP A 258 -18.15 -10.72 -10.19
C ASP A 258 -19.47 -10.31 -9.55
N ILE A 259 -19.68 -10.82 -8.34
CA ILE A 259 -20.82 -10.48 -7.50
C ILE A 259 -20.35 -9.50 -6.43
N LEU A 260 -20.89 -8.30 -6.43
CA LEU A 260 -20.71 -7.30 -5.38
C LEU A 260 -21.86 -7.40 -4.39
N ASN A 261 -21.55 -7.66 -3.13
CA ASN A 261 -22.51 -7.63 -2.03
C ASN A 261 -22.38 -6.29 -1.30
N VAL A 262 -23.51 -5.65 -1.01
CA VAL A 262 -23.59 -4.37 -0.32
C VAL A 262 -24.61 -4.51 0.80
N LEU A 263 -24.16 -4.41 2.05
CA LEU A 263 -25.03 -4.45 3.22
C LEU A 263 -25.09 -3.06 3.85
N MET A 264 -26.29 -2.50 3.92
CA MET A 264 -26.58 -1.31 4.73
C MET A 264 -27.16 -1.76 6.06
N VAL A 265 -26.68 -1.23 7.18
CA VAL A 265 -27.18 -1.64 8.50
C VAL A 265 -27.13 -0.47 9.49
N SER A 266 -28.11 -0.44 10.39
CA SER A 266 -28.07 0.39 11.60
C SER A 266 -27.76 -0.54 12.78
N GLN A 267 -26.51 -0.58 13.22
CA GLN A 267 -26.04 -1.62 14.16
C GLN A 267 -26.76 -1.56 15.51
N ASN A 268 -27.07 -0.35 15.99
CA ASN A 268 -27.80 -0.12 17.23
C ASN A 268 -29.30 0.11 16.98
N GLY A 269 -29.76 0.02 15.72
CA GLY A 269 -31.15 0.13 15.31
C GLY A 269 -31.73 1.54 15.35
N THR A 270 -30.89 2.59 15.41
CA THR A 270 -31.34 3.99 15.42
C THR A 270 -32.14 4.34 14.17
N TYR A 271 -31.76 3.78 13.03
CA TYR A 271 -32.38 4.02 11.73
C TYR A 271 -33.17 2.81 11.21
N ASP A 272 -33.47 1.83 12.07
CA ASP A 272 -34.34 0.73 11.69
C ASP A 272 -35.71 1.26 11.25
N PHE A 273 -36.27 0.63 10.21
CA PHE A 273 -37.51 0.98 9.54
C PHE A 273 -37.51 2.32 8.80
N MET A 274 -36.36 3.00 8.70
CA MET A 274 -36.22 4.20 7.88
C MET A 274 -35.90 3.84 6.44
N PRO A 275 -36.40 4.60 5.44
CA PRO A 275 -36.10 4.36 4.04
C PRO A 275 -34.63 4.76 3.73
N PRO A 276 -33.73 3.80 3.43
CA PRO A 276 -32.38 4.13 3.04
C PRO A 276 -32.35 4.58 1.58
N ILE A 277 -31.35 5.38 1.24
CA ILE A 277 -31.02 5.75 -0.12
C ILE A 277 -29.56 5.35 -0.34
N LEU A 278 -29.32 4.45 -1.29
CA LEU A 278 -27.98 4.06 -1.74
C LEU A 278 -27.67 4.80 -3.03
N VAL A 279 -26.61 5.58 -3.00
CA VAL A 279 -26.17 6.43 -4.11
C VAL A 279 -24.73 6.14 -4.42
N GLY A 280 -24.36 6.39 -5.67
CA GLY A 280 -22.95 6.51 -5.99
C GLY A 280 -22.69 7.25 -7.28
N GLU A 281 -21.42 7.53 -7.50
CA GLU A 281 -20.93 8.25 -8.66
C GLU A 281 -19.84 7.43 -9.36
N LEU A 282 -19.94 7.36 -10.69
CA LEU A 282 -18.93 6.73 -11.53
C LEU A 282 -17.89 7.76 -11.97
N PHE A 283 -16.61 7.43 -11.83
CA PHE A 283 -15.48 8.26 -12.25
C PHE A 283 -14.35 7.38 -12.80
N THR A 284 -13.38 7.97 -13.48
CA THR A 284 -12.21 7.22 -13.97
C THR A 284 -11.33 6.82 -12.79
N THR A 285 -10.91 5.56 -12.71
CA THR A 285 -10.06 5.08 -11.62
C THR A 285 -8.79 5.92 -11.49
N GLY A 286 -8.44 6.29 -10.26
CA GLY A 286 -7.31 7.17 -9.95
C GLY A 286 -7.61 8.67 -10.09
N SER A 287 -8.80 9.07 -10.54
CA SER A 287 -9.28 10.46 -10.43
C SER A 287 -10.15 10.60 -9.18
N PRO A 288 -10.04 11.68 -8.39
CA PRO A 288 -10.95 11.91 -7.27
C PRO A 288 -12.40 12.07 -7.78
N PRO A 289 -13.42 11.52 -7.08
CA PRO A 289 -14.79 11.96 -7.27
C PRO A 289 -14.87 13.45 -6.93
N VAL A 290 -15.89 14.12 -7.47
CA VAL A 290 -16.10 15.54 -7.17
C VAL A 290 -16.50 15.62 -5.69
N GLY A 291 -15.56 16.12 -4.89
CA GLY A 291 -15.61 16.13 -3.42
C GLY A 291 -16.80 16.88 -2.84
N PRO A 292 -16.95 16.87 -1.51
CA PRO A 292 -18.21 17.21 -0.87
C PRO A 292 -18.70 18.60 -1.24
N ALA A 293 -19.93 18.65 -1.75
CA ALA A 293 -20.58 19.89 -2.09
C ALA A 293 -21.18 20.49 -0.83
N ALA A 294 -20.64 21.64 -0.39
CA ALA A 294 -21.24 22.42 0.69
C ALA A 294 -22.76 22.61 0.41
N PRO A 295 -23.64 22.38 1.41
CA PRO A 295 -23.36 22.24 2.85
C PRO A 295 -23.16 20.79 3.36
N PHE A 296 -22.98 19.82 2.47
CA PHE A 296 -22.95 18.40 2.81
C PHE A 296 -21.51 17.87 2.85
N ASP A 297 -20.78 18.21 3.90
CA ASP A 297 -19.34 17.89 4.03
C ASP A 297 -19.02 16.37 4.09
N ALA A 298 -20.03 15.54 4.34
CA ALA A 298 -19.93 14.07 4.39
C ALA A 298 -20.49 13.36 3.13
N VAL A 299 -20.99 14.11 2.14
CA VAL A 299 -21.54 13.58 0.89
C VAL A 299 -20.48 13.64 -0.20
N HIS A 300 -19.94 12.49 -0.59
CA HIS A 300 -18.80 12.38 -1.51
C HIS A 300 -19.23 11.96 -2.92
N PHE A 301 -20.31 12.57 -3.41
CA PHE A 301 -20.77 12.45 -4.78
C PHE A 301 -21.33 13.79 -5.24
N ASN A 302 -21.21 14.09 -6.53
CA ASN A 302 -21.78 15.30 -7.11
C ASN A 302 -23.24 15.09 -7.51
N PRO A 303 -24.20 15.76 -6.82
CA PRO A 303 -25.63 15.58 -7.10
C PRO A 303 -26.06 16.10 -8.49
N THR A 304 -25.20 16.86 -9.16
CA THR A 304 -25.43 17.39 -10.52
C THR A 304 -24.68 16.62 -11.60
N SER A 305 -23.89 15.62 -11.19
CA SER A 305 -23.11 14.80 -12.11
C SER A 305 -24.05 13.99 -13.00
N PRO A 306 -23.86 13.97 -14.33
CA PRO A 306 -24.58 13.03 -15.19
C PRO A 306 -24.21 11.56 -14.89
N ASN A 307 -23.13 11.35 -14.13
CA ASN A 307 -22.64 10.03 -13.69
C ASN A 307 -23.13 9.66 -12.28
N LEU A 308 -24.09 10.41 -11.72
CA LEU A 308 -24.74 10.05 -10.48
C LEU A 308 -25.79 8.96 -10.74
N PHE A 309 -25.68 7.85 -10.02
CA PHE A 309 -26.61 6.74 -10.11
C PHE A 309 -27.27 6.53 -8.74
N PRO A 310 -28.55 6.91 -8.55
CA PRO A 310 -29.32 6.38 -7.44
C PRO A 310 -29.52 4.89 -7.67
N ILE A 311 -28.96 4.07 -6.78
CA ILE A 311 -29.07 2.60 -6.88
C ILE A 311 -30.34 2.14 -6.17
N ILE A 312 -30.59 2.70 -4.98
CA ILE A 312 -31.75 2.38 -4.14
C ILE A 312 -32.34 3.68 -3.63
N VAL A 313 -33.66 3.84 -3.75
CA VAL A 313 -34.39 4.99 -3.22
C VAL A 313 -35.60 4.47 -2.46
N GLY A 314 -35.54 4.46 -1.13
CA GLY A 314 -36.54 3.86 -0.25
C GLY A 314 -37.96 4.45 -0.30
N ASN A 315 -38.29 5.34 -1.23
CA ASN A 315 -39.58 6.04 -1.30
C ASN A 315 -40.20 6.18 -2.71
N THR A 316 -39.56 5.68 -3.78
CA THR A 316 -40.15 5.70 -5.13
C THR A 316 -40.72 4.32 -5.49
N PRO A 317 -41.96 4.22 -5.99
CA PRO A 317 -42.45 2.99 -6.59
C PRO A 317 -41.49 2.58 -7.72
N SER A 318 -40.68 1.55 -7.49
CA SER A 318 -39.88 0.94 -8.54
C SER A 318 -40.69 -0.20 -9.17
N PRO A 319 -40.36 -0.63 -10.40
CA PRO A 319 -40.93 -1.82 -11.01
C PRO A 319 -40.72 -3.12 -10.19
N LEU A 320 -39.96 -3.07 -9.10
CA LEU A 320 -39.59 -4.20 -8.25
C LEU A 320 -40.34 -4.27 -6.90
N GLY A 321 -41.23 -3.33 -6.55
CA GLY A 321 -42.09 -3.44 -5.35
C GLY A 321 -41.98 -2.28 -4.35
N PHE A 322 -42.73 -2.40 -3.24
CA PHE A 322 -42.89 -1.39 -2.19
C PHE A 322 -41.60 -1.11 -1.39
N GLN A 323 -41.60 0.05 -0.71
CA GLN A 323 -40.55 0.64 0.12
C GLN A 323 -39.65 -0.41 0.81
N GLU A 324 -38.39 -0.47 0.38
CA GLU A 324 -37.35 -1.04 1.23
C GLU A 324 -37.10 -0.04 2.36
N VAL A 325 -37.52 -0.42 3.56
CA VAL A 325 -37.04 0.20 4.79
C VAL A 325 -35.82 -0.58 5.27
N LEU A 326 -34.93 0.07 6.02
CA LEU A 326 -33.79 -0.59 6.63
C LEU A 326 -34.30 -1.57 7.69
N LEU A 327 -34.17 -2.88 7.48
CA LEU A 327 -34.64 -3.86 8.45
C LEU A 327 -33.68 -3.96 9.64
N PRO A 328 -34.15 -4.39 10.83
CA PRO A 328 -33.25 -4.81 11.90
C PRO A 328 -32.28 -5.89 11.38
N GLY A 329 -30.98 -5.62 11.47
CA GLY A 329 -29.92 -6.46 10.88
C GLY A 329 -29.49 -6.07 9.46
N GLY A 330 -30.13 -5.06 8.87
CA GLY A 330 -29.74 -4.44 7.61
C GLY A 330 -30.39 -5.03 6.36
N ASN A 331 -30.11 -4.38 5.23
CA ASN A 331 -30.56 -4.79 3.90
C ASN A 331 -29.34 -5.19 3.05
N LEU A 332 -29.32 -6.43 2.56
CA LEU A 332 -28.29 -6.94 1.67
C LEU A 332 -28.72 -6.79 0.21
N HIS A 333 -27.93 -6.06 -0.56
CA HIS A 333 -28.08 -5.88 -2.00
C HIS A 333 -26.94 -6.59 -2.73
N VAL A 334 -27.27 -7.14 -3.89
CA VAL A 334 -26.36 -7.96 -4.68
C VAL A 334 -26.37 -7.45 -6.12
N PHE A 335 -25.19 -7.12 -6.62
CA PHE A 335 -24.99 -6.59 -7.97
C PHE A 335 -24.07 -7.50 -8.75
N VAL A 336 -24.38 -7.73 -10.04
CA VAL A 336 -23.47 -8.40 -10.97
C VAL A 336 -22.72 -7.33 -11.73
N ILE A 337 -21.39 -7.41 -11.73
CA ILE A 337 -20.54 -6.39 -12.33
C ILE A 337 -20.58 -6.49 -13.87
N PRO A 338 -21.01 -5.44 -14.59
CA PRO A 338 -21.05 -5.47 -16.03
C PRO A 338 -19.64 -5.27 -16.64
N PRO A 339 -19.37 -5.87 -17.82
CA PRO A 339 -18.07 -5.73 -18.49
C PRO A 339 -17.74 -4.31 -18.98
N ALA A 340 -18.74 -3.44 -19.10
CA ALA A 340 -18.58 -2.10 -19.68
C ALA A 340 -17.91 -1.08 -18.74
N LEU A 341 -17.58 -1.47 -17.50
CA LEU A 341 -17.06 -0.55 -16.48
C LEU A 341 -15.55 -0.64 -16.25
N SER A 342 -14.82 -1.53 -16.94
CA SER A 342 -13.35 -1.66 -16.78
C SER A 342 -12.64 -0.31 -16.93
N GLY A 343 -11.74 0.00 -15.99
CA GLY A 343 -11.01 1.27 -15.89
C GLY A 343 -11.79 2.41 -15.21
N MET A 344 -12.99 2.14 -14.72
CA MET A 344 -13.79 3.07 -13.92
C MET A 344 -13.75 2.69 -12.43
N SER A 345 -14.05 3.66 -11.58
CA SER A 345 -14.33 3.50 -10.16
C SER A 345 -15.74 3.99 -9.87
N PHE A 346 -16.39 3.39 -8.88
CA PHE A 346 -17.70 3.79 -8.38
C PHE A 346 -17.62 4.02 -6.87
N ILE A 347 -17.82 5.27 -6.43
CA ILE A 347 -17.92 5.59 -5.01
C ILE A 347 -19.38 5.40 -4.59
N MET A 348 -19.61 4.71 -3.49
CA MET A 348 -20.93 4.37 -2.97
C MET A 348 -21.09 4.84 -1.53
N GLN A 349 -22.22 5.47 -1.22
CA GLN A 349 -22.63 5.82 0.13
C GLN A 349 -24.11 5.51 0.34
N ALA A 350 -24.47 5.10 1.55
CA ALA A 350 -25.86 5.01 1.97
C ALA A 350 -26.21 6.19 2.86
N LEU A 351 -27.43 6.69 2.73
CA LEU A 351 -27.96 7.76 3.56
C LEU A 351 -29.37 7.43 4.04
N VAL A 352 -29.72 7.93 5.22
CA VAL A 352 -31.08 7.90 5.76
C VAL A 352 -31.45 9.32 6.15
N THR A 353 -32.66 9.77 5.82
CA THR A 353 -33.20 11.05 6.30
C THR A 353 -34.02 10.82 7.56
N ASP A 354 -33.54 11.28 8.72
CA ASP A 354 -34.22 11.17 10.00
C ASP A 354 -33.85 12.35 10.92
N SER A 355 -34.76 12.76 11.80
CA SER A 355 -34.50 13.82 12.79
C SER A 355 -33.65 13.36 13.98
N ALA A 356 -33.46 12.05 14.15
CA ALA A 356 -32.55 11.43 15.09
C ALA A 356 -31.07 11.60 14.70
N ALA A 357 -30.80 11.93 13.43
CA ALA A 357 -29.46 12.31 13.02
C ALA A 357 -28.99 13.57 13.78
N THR A 358 -27.69 13.64 14.04
CA THR A 358 -27.01 14.66 14.84
C THR A 358 -27.14 16.04 14.21
N ASN A 359 -27.17 16.10 12.87
CA ASN A 359 -27.44 17.32 12.12
C ASN A 359 -28.95 17.66 12.03
N GLY A 360 -29.83 16.77 12.50
CA GLY A 360 -31.29 16.91 12.50
C GLY A 360 -31.96 16.61 11.15
N PHE A 361 -31.23 16.14 10.15
CA PHE A 361 -31.71 15.95 8.79
C PHE A 361 -31.40 14.58 8.20
N PHE A 362 -30.15 14.12 8.27
CA PHE A 362 -29.72 12.86 7.63
C PHE A 362 -28.46 12.29 8.27
N ALA A 363 -28.35 10.96 8.24
CA ALA A 363 -27.12 10.21 8.48
C ALA A 363 -26.59 9.65 7.18
N ILE A 364 -25.26 9.52 7.07
CA ILE A 364 -24.60 8.98 5.88
C ILE A 364 -23.43 8.10 6.28
N THR A 365 -23.23 7.00 5.55
CA THR A 365 -22.14 6.05 5.77
C THR A 365 -20.80 6.59 5.28
N ASP A 366 -19.71 5.96 5.71
CA ASP A 366 -18.45 6.07 4.99
C ASP A 366 -18.61 5.64 3.53
N GLY A 367 -17.81 6.23 2.64
CA GLY A 367 -17.79 5.92 1.22
C GLY A 367 -16.96 4.68 0.89
N HIS A 368 -17.52 3.80 0.08
CA HIS A 368 -16.88 2.59 -0.42
C HIS A 368 -16.59 2.75 -1.91
N GLU A 369 -15.32 2.59 -2.32
CA GLU A 369 -14.93 2.66 -3.73
C GLU A 369 -14.88 1.25 -4.34
N ILE A 370 -15.59 1.06 -5.45
CA ILE A 370 -15.55 -0.16 -6.24
C ILE A 370 -14.74 0.11 -7.50
N GLN A 371 -13.59 -0.54 -7.65
CA GLN A 371 -12.69 -0.42 -8.79
C GLN A 371 -12.96 -1.54 -9.79
N PHE A 372 -13.32 -1.18 -11.01
CA PHE A 372 -13.60 -2.14 -12.06
C PHE A 372 -12.33 -2.43 -12.88
N LEU A 373 -11.83 -3.67 -12.80
CA LEU A 373 -10.65 -4.14 -13.53
C LEU A 373 -10.94 -4.35 -15.02
#